data_AF-A0A6A6BK15-F1
#
_entry.id   AF-A0A6A6BK15-F1
#
_cell.length_a   1.000
_cell.length_b   1.000
_cell.length_c   1.000
_cell.angle_alpha   90.00
_cell.angle_beta   90.00
_cell.angle_gamma   90.00
#
_symmetry.space_group_name_H-M   'P 1'
#
loop_
_entity.id
_entity.type
_entity.pdbx_description
1 polymer ?
#
loop_
_entity_poly.entity_id
_entity_poly.type
_entity_poly.pdbx_seq_one_letter_code
_entity_poly.pdbx_strand_id
1 'polypeptide(L)'
;MGNAGSSQKISAQDKAILDMKIQRDKLHQYQKKIIVITNRETEIAKQCLKQGDKRRALLALRKKKYQESLLAKTDQQLAQLEMLTSDVEFALVQKDVLFGLQQGTSVLKEIHKEMGGLENVEKLMGESEEAQAYQREISEMLGSRMTNQDEDEVEDELEALEAEMSGTKLPDAPTKSPEAEITGKRLPDAPTKIPEGETVKERAARRARQRAALEPEPMLA
;
A
#
# COMPACT_ATOMS: atom_id res chain seq x y z
N MET A 1 -28.47 -38.32 0.86
CA MET A 1 -28.61 -37.16 1.76
C MET A 1 -28.85 -35.93 0.91
N GLY A 2 -29.84 -35.12 1.29
CA GLY A 2 -30.52 -34.17 0.41
C GLY A 2 -29.63 -33.04 -0.12
N ASN A 3 -29.67 -32.88 -1.44
CA ASN A 3 -29.26 -31.67 -2.14
C ASN A 3 -30.25 -30.56 -1.77
N ALA A 4 -30.03 -29.90 -0.64
CA ALA A 4 -30.76 -28.70 -0.28
C ALA A 4 -30.31 -27.60 -1.25
N GLY A 5 -31.07 -27.43 -2.34
CA GLY A 5 -30.90 -26.31 -3.25
C GLY A 5 -30.87 -25.03 -2.43
N SER A 6 -29.71 -24.37 -2.42
CA SER A 6 -29.53 -23.05 -1.87
C SER A 6 -30.38 -22.08 -2.69
N SER A 7 -31.66 -21.97 -2.35
CA SER A 7 -32.51 -20.90 -2.82
C SER A 7 -31.91 -19.63 -2.24
N GLN A 8 -31.06 -18.95 -3.02
CA GLN A 8 -30.55 -17.63 -2.71
C GLN A 8 -31.76 -16.73 -2.52
N LYS A 9 -32.10 -16.47 -1.26
CA LYS A 9 -33.26 -15.65 -0.91
C LYS A 9 -32.93 -14.23 -1.38
N ILE A 10 -33.68 -13.74 -2.36
CA ILE A 10 -33.57 -12.36 -2.85
C ILE A 10 -33.66 -11.43 -1.66
N SER A 11 -32.59 -10.69 -1.41
CA SER A 11 -32.49 -9.82 -0.24
C SER A 11 -33.31 -8.54 -0.44
N ALA A 12 -33.62 -7.83 0.65
CA ALA A 12 -34.31 -6.55 0.57
C ALA A 12 -33.50 -5.53 -0.25
N GLN A 13 -32.17 -5.62 -0.19
CA GLN A 13 -31.23 -4.82 -0.98
C GLN A 13 -31.37 -5.11 -2.49
N ASP A 14 -31.44 -6.38 -2.87
CA ASP A 14 -31.57 -6.79 -4.29
C ASP A 14 -32.88 -6.27 -4.89
N LYS A 15 -33.97 -6.28 -4.10
CA LYS A 15 -35.26 -5.71 -4.50
C LYS A 15 -35.15 -4.19 -4.69
N ALA A 16 -34.50 -3.48 -3.78
CA ALA A 16 -34.30 -2.04 -3.89
C ALA A 16 -33.47 -1.66 -5.13
N ILE A 17 -32.40 -2.40 -5.42
CA ILE A 17 -31.55 -2.20 -6.61
C ILE A 17 -32.36 -2.48 -7.89
N LEU A 18 -33.17 -3.54 -7.89
CA LEU A 18 -34.07 -3.85 -8.99
C LEU A 18 -35.08 -2.72 -9.22
N ASP A 19 -35.72 -2.22 -8.16
CA ASP A 19 -36.70 -1.14 -8.25
C ASP A 19 -36.08 0.14 -8.81
N MET A 20 -34.85 0.49 -8.39
CA MET A 20 -34.10 1.62 -8.95
C MET A 20 -33.81 1.43 -10.45
N LYS A 21 -33.37 0.24 -10.86
CA LYS A 21 -33.11 -0.08 -12.28
C LYS A 21 -34.39 0.00 -13.11
N ILE A 22 -35.51 -0.51 -12.58
CA ILE A 22 -36.83 -0.39 -13.21
C ILE A 22 -37.24 1.08 -13.35
N GLN A 23 -37.01 1.91 -12.32
CA GLN A 23 -37.32 3.34 -12.38
C GLN A 23 -36.49 4.06 -13.46
N ARG A 24 -35.19 3.77 -13.55
CA ARG A 24 -34.31 4.28 -14.62
C ARG A 24 -34.86 3.92 -16.00
N ASP A 25 -35.22 2.65 -16.21
CA ASP A 25 -35.74 2.19 -17.51
C ASP A 25 -37.08 2.86 -17.86
N LYS A 26 -37.95 3.07 -16.86
CA LYS A 26 -39.21 3.82 -17.03
C LYS A 26 -38.94 5.28 -17.42
N LEU A 27 -37.95 5.93 -16.81
CA LEU A 27 -37.57 7.30 -17.17
C LEU A 27 -37.01 7.38 -18.58
N HIS A 28 -36.19 6.43 -19.03
CA HIS A 28 -35.77 6.36 -20.43
C HIS A 28 -36.95 6.19 -21.41
N GLN A 29 -37.93 5.35 -21.07
CA GLN A 29 -39.13 5.22 -21.89
C GLN A 29 -39.93 6.52 -21.92
N TYR A 30 -40.01 7.23 -20.79
CA TYR A 30 -40.68 8.52 -20.70
C TYR A 30 -39.97 9.62 -21.52
N GLN A 31 -38.64 9.67 -21.45
CA GLN A 31 -37.79 10.56 -22.25
C GLN A 31 -38.04 10.35 -23.75
N LYS A 32 -38.02 9.09 -24.22
CA LYS A 32 -38.33 8.75 -25.62
C LYS A 32 -39.72 9.23 -26.04
N LYS A 33 -40.74 9.05 -25.18
CA LYS A 33 -42.10 9.53 -25.45
C LYS A 33 -42.17 11.05 -25.56
N ILE A 34 -41.51 11.79 -24.65
CA ILE A 34 -41.47 13.25 -24.70
C ILE A 34 -40.80 13.76 -25.98
N ILE A 35 -39.71 13.14 -26.43
CA ILE A 35 -39.04 13.53 -27.68
C ILE A 35 -40.01 13.43 -28.87
N VAL A 36 -40.76 12.33 -28.98
CA VAL A 36 -41.76 12.14 -30.04
C VAL A 36 -42.84 13.22 -29.98
N ILE A 37 -43.34 13.55 -28.77
CA ILE A 37 -44.35 14.59 -28.58
C ILE A 37 -43.78 15.97 -28.96
N THR A 38 -42.57 16.29 -28.53
CA THR A 38 -41.87 17.54 -28.85
C THR A 38 -41.70 17.72 -30.35
N ASN A 39 -41.28 16.66 -31.06
CA ASN A 39 -41.19 16.67 -32.52
C ASN A 39 -42.55 16.94 -33.18
N ARG A 40 -43.61 16.27 -32.71
CA ARG A 40 -44.97 16.50 -33.20
C ARG A 40 -45.45 17.93 -32.98
N GLU A 41 -45.19 18.52 -31.81
CA GLU A 41 -45.52 19.93 -31.54
C GLU A 41 -44.74 20.89 -32.45
N THR A 42 -43.49 20.56 -32.84
CA THR A 42 -42.76 21.36 -33.83
C THR A 42 -43.39 21.30 -35.22
N GLU A 43 -43.88 20.14 -35.64
CA GLU A 43 -44.56 19.97 -36.92
C GLU A 43 -45.89 20.73 -36.95
N ILE A 44 -46.68 20.62 -35.88
CA ILE A 44 -47.94 21.35 -35.71
C ILE A 44 -47.67 22.86 -35.76
N ALA A 45 -46.66 23.35 -35.04
CA ALA A 45 -46.28 24.76 -35.08
C ALA A 45 -45.92 25.21 -36.51
N LYS A 46 -45.13 24.41 -37.26
CA LYS A 46 -44.79 24.69 -38.67
C LYS A 46 -46.03 24.72 -39.56
N GLN A 47 -46.97 23.79 -39.38
CA GLN A 47 -48.22 23.73 -40.15
C GLN A 47 -49.12 24.93 -39.87
N CYS A 48 -49.31 25.31 -38.61
CA CYS A 48 -50.09 26.50 -38.25
C CYS A 48 -49.48 27.79 -38.80
N LEU A 49 -48.15 27.90 -38.83
CA LEU A 49 -47.47 29.04 -39.47
C LEU A 49 -47.72 29.11 -40.98
N LYS A 50 -47.70 27.97 -41.69
CA LYS A 50 -48.05 27.91 -43.12
C LYS A 50 -49.49 28.33 -43.39
N GLN A 51 -50.40 28.03 -42.48
CA GLN A 51 -51.83 28.39 -42.56
C GLN A 51 -52.11 29.84 -42.14
N GLY A 52 -51.10 30.59 -41.65
CA GLY A 52 -51.28 31.97 -41.17
C GLY A 52 -51.82 32.09 -39.73
N ASP A 53 -52.11 30.97 -39.07
CA ASP A 53 -52.69 30.90 -37.73
C ASP A 53 -51.65 31.11 -36.61
N LYS A 54 -51.22 32.36 -36.44
CA LYS A 54 -50.20 32.75 -35.45
C LYS A 54 -50.58 32.38 -34.00
N ARG A 55 -51.86 32.48 -33.62
CA ARG A 55 -52.32 32.15 -32.25
C ARG A 55 -52.12 30.67 -31.92
N ARG A 56 -52.43 29.76 -32.85
CA ARG A 56 -52.27 28.31 -32.65
C ARG A 56 -50.80 27.91 -32.68
N ALA A 57 -50.00 28.53 -33.56
CA ALA A 57 -48.56 28.33 -33.58
C ALA A 57 -47.88 28.72 -32.24
N LEU A 58 -48.26 29.85 -31.65
CA LEU A 58 -47.74 30.27 -30.34
C LEU A 58 -48.11 29.28 -29.22
N LEU A 59 -49.32 28.73 -29.24
CA LEU A 59 -49.74 27.73 -28.25
C LEU A 59 -48.91 26.44 -28.38
N ALA A 60 -48.69 25.95 -29.59
CA ALA A 60 -47.86 24.77 -29.85
C ALA A 60 -46.40 24.98 -29.39
N LEU A 61 -45.83 26.17 -29.65
CA LEU A 61 -44.50 26.52 -29.17
C LEU A 61 -44.40 26.61 -27.65
N ARG A 62 -45.43 27.10 -26.95
CA ARG A 62 -45.48 27.09 -25.48
C ARG A 62 -45.52 25.67 -24.93
N LYS A 63 -46.34 24.79 -25.53
CA LYS A 63 -46.38 23.36 -25.18
C LYS A 63 -45.03 22.69 -25.39
N LYS A 64 -44.40 22.93 -26.54
CA LYS A 64 -43.04 22.47 -26.84
C LYS A 64 -42.06 22.88 -25.73
N LYS A 65 -42.02 24.16 -25.38
CA LYS A 65 -41.09 24.66 -24.35
C LYS A 65 -41.34 24.04 -22.97
N TYR A 66 -42.61 23.78 -22.63
CA TYR A 66 -42.95 23.05 -21.40
C TYR A 66 -42.44 21.61 -21.42
N GLN A 67 -42.62 20.89 -22.54
CA GLN A 67 -42.11 19.53 -22.71
C GLN A 67 -40.57 19.49 -22.67
N GLU A 68 -39.88 20.47 -23.27
CA GLU A 68 -38.42 20.59 -23.19
C GLU A 68 -37.94 20.80 -21.74
N SER A 69 -38.66 21.60 -20.96
CA SER A 69 -38.35 21.79 -19.54
C SER A 69 -38.57 20.50 -18.72
N LEU A 70 -39.55 19.69 -19.09
CA LEU A 70 -39.85 18.42 -18.46
C LEU A 70 -38.80 17.36 -18.83
N LEU A 71 -38.35 17.35 -20.08
CA LEU A 71 -37.25 16.53 -20.55
C LEU A 71 -35.97 16.86 -19.76
N ALA A 72 -35.60 18.13 -19.64
CA ALA A 72 -34.42 18.55 -18.89
C ALA A 72 -34.46 18.10 -17.41
N LYS A 73 -35.62 18.19 -16.76
CA LYS A 73 -35.82 17.67 -15.39
C LYS A 73 -35.68 16.14 -15.33
N THR A 74 -36.21 15.45 -16.33
CA THR A 74 -36.12 13.98 -16.44
C THR A 74 -34.67 13.55 -16.61
N ASP A 75 -33.90 14.26 -17.44
CA ASP A 75 -32.48 13.98 -17.66
C ASP A 75 -31.66 14.18 -16.38
N GLN A 76 -31.95 15.24 -15.60
CA GLN A 76 -31.33 15.46 -14.30
C GLN A 76 -31.66 14.32 -13.31
N GLN A 77 -32.92 13.89 -13.24
CA GLN A 77 -33.33 12.77 -12.38
C GLN A 77 -32.70 11.45 -12.81
N LEU A 78 -32.55 11.23 -14.12
CA LEU A 78 -31.91 10.04 -14.66
C LEU A 78 -30.44 9.99 -14.26
N ALA A 79 -29.71 11.09 -14.43
CA ALA A 79 -28.30 11.18 -14.00
C ALA A 79 -28.14 10.94 -12.49
N GLN A 80 -29.06 11.47 -11.67
CA GLN A 80 -29.07 11.22 -10.23
C GLN A 80 -29.29 9.74 -9.90
N LEU A 81 -30.21 9.06 -10.60
CA LEU A 81 -30.45 7.62 -10.41
C LEU A 81 -29.26 6.77 -10.86
N GLU A 82 -28.59 7.14 -11.96
CA GLU A 82 -27.39 6.45 -12.43
C GLU A 82 -26.25 6.56 -11.42
N MET A 83 -26.00 7.77 -10.89
CA MET A 83 -25.03 8.00 -9.82
C MET A 83 -25.37 7.17 -8.58
N LEU A 84 -26.61 7.24 -8.09
CA LEU A 84 -27.03 6.48 -6.91
C LEU A 84 -26.91 4.97 -7.13
N THR A 85 -27.22 4.48 -8.33
CA THR A 85 -27.06 3.04 -8.65
C THR A 85 -25.59 2.64 -8.58
N SER A 86 -24.69 3.42 -9.17
CA SER A 86 -23.25 3.18 -9.13
C SER A 86 -22.71 3.22 -7.70
N ASP A 87 -23.15 4.18 -6.88
CA ASP A 87 -22.73 4.33 -5.49
C ASP A 87 -23.15 3.11 -4.65
N VAL A 88 -24.37 2.61 -4.85
CA VAL A 88 -24.87 1.40 -4.18
C VAL A 88 -24.09 0.16 -4.60
N GLU A 89 -23.84 -0.01 -5.90
CA GLU A 89 -23.04 -1.14 -6.41
C GLU A 89 -21.61 -1.10 -5.86
N PHE A 90 -21.01 0.09 -5.78
CA PHE A 90 -19.69 0.26 -5.16
C PHE A 90 -19.71 -0.03 -3.66
N ALA A 91 -20.75 0.40 -2.93
CA ALA A 91 -20.89 0.10 -1.51
C ALA A 91 -21.05 -1.40 -1.24
N LEU A 92 -21.70 -2.16 -2.14
CA LEU A 92 -21.76 -3.62 -2.05
C LEU A 92 -20.37 -4.24 -2.17
N VAL A 93 -19.56 -3.80 -3.15
CA VAL A 93 -18.17 -4.29 -3.29
C VAL A 93 -17.35 -3.94 -2.06
N GLN A 94 -17.47 -2.72 -1.53
CA GLN A 94 -16.76 -2.31 -0.31
C GLN A 94 -17.11 -3.20 0.88
N LYS A 95 -18.39 -3.56 1.04
CA LYS A 95 -18.83 -4.49 2.09
C LYS A 95 -18.13 -5.83 1.95
N ASP A 96 -18.04 -6.38 0.74
CA ASP A 96 -17.41 -7.68 0.51
C ASP A 96 -15.90 -7.64 0.78
N VAL A 97 -15.23 -6.55 0.37
CA VAL A 97 -13.82 -6.32 0.71
C VAL A 97 -13.60 -6.23 2.22
N LEU A 98 -14.47 -5.50 2.93
CA LEU A 98 -14.40 -5.38 4.38
C LEU A 98 -14.58 -6.74 5.07
N PHE A 99 -15.52 -7.55 4.59
CA PHE A 99 -15.73 -8.91 5.10
C PHE A 99 -14.50 -9.81 4.86
N GLY A 100 -13.89 -9.72 3.67
CA GLY A 100 -12.65 -10.42 3.36
C GLY A 100 -11.48 -10.00 4.25
N LEU A 101 -11.31 -8.69 4.51
CA LEU A 101 -10.30 -8.17 5.44
C LEU A 101 -10.54 -8.65 6.88
N GLN A 102 -11.80 -8.65 7.34
CA GLN A 102 -12.15 -9.15 8.67
C GLN A 102 -11.84 -10.65 8.81
N GLN A 103 -12.17 -11.45 7.80
CA GLN A 103 -11.87 -12.87 7.78
C GLN A 103 -10.35 -13.12 7.74
N GLY A 104 -9.61 -12.42 6.88
CA GLY A 104 -8.15 -12.49 6.84
C GLY A 104 -7.51 -12.11 8.18
N THR A 105 -7.99 -11.06 8.81
CA THR A 105 -7.53 -10.65 10.16
C THR A 105 -7.84 -11.71 11.21
N SER A 106 -8.99 -12.38 11.13
CA SER A 106 -9.32 -13.49 12.03
C SER A 106 -8.36 -14.66 11.86
N VAL A 107 -8.08 -15.06 10.63
CA VAL A 107 -7.12 -16.15 10.31
C VAL A 107 -5.72 -15.79 10.79
N LEU A 108 -5.27 -14.54 10.57
CA LEU A 108 -3.99 -14.05 11.08
C LEU A 108 -3.91 -14.13 12.62
N LYS A 109 -5.00 -13.79 13.33
CA LYS A 109 -5.06 -13.93 14.79
C LYS A 109 -4.99 -15.39 15.24
N GLU A 110 -5.63 -16.29 14.51
CA GLU A 110 -5.55 -17.74 14.78
C GLU A 110 -4.13 -18.25 14.56
N ILE A 111 -3.48 -17.91 13.44
CA ILE A 111 -2.08 -18.25 13.18
C ILE A 111 -1.17 -17.71 14.29
N HIS A 112 -1.35 -16.45 14.68
CA HIS A 112 -0.56 -15.85 15.77
C HIS A 112 -0.75 -16.60 17.10
N LYS A 113 -1.97 -17.08 17.37
CA LYS A 113 -2.26 -17.89 18.57
C LYS A 113 -1.61 -19.28 18.48
N GLU A 114 -1.63 -19.91 17.31
CA GLU A 114 -1.02 -21.22 17.07
C GLU A 114 0.52 -21.18 17.06
N MET A 115 1.14 -20.08 16.60
CA MET A 115 2.59 -19.88 16.67
C MET A 115 3.10 -19.53 18.08
N GLY A 116 2.23 -19.62 19.09
CA GLY A 116 2.56 -19.43 20.51
C GLY A 116 2.30 -18.03 21.06
N GLY A 117 1.60 -17.18 20.30
CA GLY A 117 1.10 -15.89 20.78
C GLY A 117 2.20 -14.92 21.24
N LEU A 118 1.83 -14.02 22.15
CA LEU A 118 2.75 -13.08 22.80
C LEU A 118 3.77 -13.82 23.68
N GLU A 119 3.40 -14.98 24.22
CA GLU A 119 4.18 -15.76 25.18
C GLU A 119 5.41 -16.42 24.54
N ASN A 120 5.30 -16.95 23.31
CA ASN A 120 6.48 -17.41 22.56
C ASN A 120 7.36 -16.25 22.11
N VAL A 121 6.79 -15.07 21.80
CA VAL A 121 7.58 -13.89 21.44
C VAL A 121 8.34 -13.36 22.66
N GLU A 122 7.70 -13.27 23.82
CA GLU A 122 8.33 -12.90 25.09
C GLU A 122 9.39 -13.93 25.52
N LYS A 123 9.12 -15.22 25.35
CA LYS A 123 10.10 -16.29 25.61
C LYS A 123 11.30 -16.22 24.66
N LEU A 124 11.09 -16.00 23.37
CA LEU A 124 12.18 -15.85 22.39
C LEU A 124 13.01 -14.59 22.66
N MET A 125 12.39 -13.49 23.09
CA MET A 125 13.10 -12.28 23.51
C MET A 125 13.89 -12.51 24.80
N GLY A 126 13.30 -13.18 25.79
CA GLY A 126 13.99 -13.55 27.03
C GLY A 126 15.17 -14.48 26.80
N GLU A 127 15.00 -15.52 25.97
CA GLU A 127 16.08 -16.43 25.57
C GLU A 127 17.19 -15.70 24.79
N SER A 128 16.84 -14.70 23.97
CA SER A 128 17.83 -13.88 23.26
C SER A 128 18.59 -12.93 24.20
N GLU A 129 17.92 -12.36 25.21
CA GLU A 129 18.57 -11.51 26.22
C GLU A 129 19.49 -12.34 27.12
N GLU A 130 19.07 -13.53 27.52
CA GLU A 130 19.88 -14.47 28.32
C GLU A 130 21.08 -14.99 27.53
N ALA A 131 20.90 -15.34 26.25
CA ALA A 131 22.01 -15.72 25.37
C ALA A 131 23.01 -14.57 25.19
N GLN A 132 22.53 -13.33 25.05
CA GLN A 132 23.41 -12.15 24.99
C GLN A 132 24.14 -11.91 26.32
N ALA A 133 23.48 -12.10 27.46
CA ALA A 133 24.10 -11.95 28.77
C ALA A 133 25.18 -13.02 29.00
N TYR A 134 24.88 -14.28 28.68
CA TYR A 134 25.84 -15.39 28.74
C TYR A 134 27.04 -15.15 27.82
N GLN A 135 26.82 -14.65 26.60
CA GLN A 135 27.92 -14.32 25.70
C GLN A 135 28.77 -13.16 26.22
N ARG A 136 28.16 -12.15 26.86
CA ARG A 136 28.93 -11.08 27.53
C ARG A 136 29.73 -11.61 28.72
N GLU A 137 29.16 -12.52 29.51
CA GLU A 137 29.86 -13.17 30.63
C GLU A 137 31.03 -14.02 30.14
N ILE A 138 30.87 -14.77 29.04
CA ILE A 138 31.98 -15.48 28.39
C ILE A 138 33.04 -14.49 27.91
N SER A 139 32.65 -13.42 27.21
CA SER A 139 33.59 -12.41 26.72
C SER A 139 34.36 -11.74 27.87
N GLU A 140 33.70 -11.45 28.99
CA GLU A 140 34.32 -10.87 30.18
C GLU A 140 35.25 -11.88 30.88
N MET A 141 34.85 -13.15 30.98
CA MET A 141 35.70 -14.22 31.51
C MET A 141 36.92 -14.50 30.62
N LEU A 142 36.78 -14.37 29.29
CA LEU A 142 37.90 -14.52 28.35
C LEU A 142 38.85 -13.33 28.46
N GLY A 143 38.32 -12.09 28.40
CA GLY A 143 39.13 -10.87 28.49
C GLY A 143 39.80 -10.65 29.86
N SER A 144 39.26 -11.22 30.93
CA SER A 144 39.90 -11.18 32.27
C SER A 144 40.96 -12.27 32.48
N ARG A 145 40.99 -13.31 31.65
CA ARG A 145 41.97 -14.42 31.73
C ARG A 145 43.06 -14.36 30.66
N MET A 146 42.85 -13.64 29.55
CA MET A 146 43.88 -13.40 28.55
C MET A 146 44.84 -12.30 29.01
N THR A 147 46.13 -12.49 28.74
CA THR A 147 47.10 -11.41 28.87
C THR A 147 47.09 -10.54 27.61
N ASN A 148 47.52 -9.27 27.71
CA ASN A 148 47.60 -8.37 26.54
C ASN A 148 48.43 -8.96 25.38
N GLN A 149 49.35 -9.88 25.68
CA GLN A 149 50.16 -10.56 24.67
C GLN A 149 49.36 -11.68 23.96
N ASP A 150 48.51 -12.40 24.67
CA ASP A 150 47.59 -13.39 24.08
C ASP A 150 46.52 -12.71 23.21
N GLU A 151 46.05 -11.51 23.60
CA GLU A 151 45.15 -10.69 22.78
C GLU A 151 45.80 -10.22 21.48
N ASP A 152 47.06 -9.76 21.55
CA ASP A 152 47.82 -9.36 20.36
C ASP A 152 48.05 -10.55 19.40
N GLU A 153 48.35 -11.75 19.91
CA GLU A 153 48.53 -12.97 19.08
C GLU A 153 47.23 -13.42 18.39
N VAL A 154 46.09 -13.35 19.09
CA VAL A 154 44.77 -13.66 18.50
C VAL A 154 44.37 -12.64 17.44
N GLU A 155 44.66 -11.35 17.64
CA GLU A 155 44.43 -10.32 16.63
C GLU A 155 45.30 -10.54 15.37
N ASP A 156 46.58 -10.92 15.54
CA ASP A 156 47.47 -11.26 14.42
C ASP A 156 46.95 -12.48 13.63
N GLU A 157 46.45 -13.52 14.31
CA GLU A 157 45.82 -14.68 13.66
C GLU A 157 44.51 -14.31 12.93
N LEU A 158 43.70 -13.43 13.51
CA LEU A 158 42.48 -12.92 12.87
C LEU A 158 42.82 -12.13 11.60
N GLU A 159 43.82 -11.25 11.64
CA GLU A 159 44.28 -10.48 10.48
C GLU A 159 44.82 -11.41 9.38
N ALA A 160 45.53 -12.49 9.76
CA ALA A 160 45.98 -13.50 8.80
C ALA A 160 44.81 -14.23 8.12
N LEU A 161 43.78 -14.64 8.87
CA LEU A 161 42.58 -15.28 8.34
C LEU A 161 41.74 -14.32 7.48
N GLU A 162 41.63 -13.05 7.87
CA GLU A 162 40.97 -12.00 7.10
C GLU A 162 41.72 -11.72 5.80
N ALA A 163 43.05 -11.73 5.80
CA ALA A 163 43.87 -11.60 4.59
C ALA A 163 43.74 -12.82 3.67
N GLU A 164 43.67 -14.04 4.24
CA GLU A 164 43.43 -15.27 3.48
C GLU A 164 42.03 -15.28 2.84
N MET A 165 40.99 -14.87 3.56
CA MET A 165 39.64 -14.75 3.00
C MET A 165 39.52 -13.60 2.00
N SER A 166 40.15 -12.45 2.27
CA SER A 166 40.13 -11.26 1.39
C SER A 166 40.94 -11.44 0.11
N GLY A 167 41.83 -12.43 0.06
CA GLY A 167 42.44 -12.92 -1.18
C GLY A 167 41.41 -13.45 -2.19
N THR A 168 40.20 -13.79 -1.72
CA THR A 168 39.03 -14.06 -2.54
C THR A 168 38.25 -12.76 -2.74
N LYS A 169 38.69 -11.92 -3.68
CA LYS A 169 37.83 -10.87 -4.23
C LYS A 169 36.58 -11.53 -4.80
N LEU A 170 35.47 -11.51 -4.06
CA LEU A 170 34.18 -11.83 -4.65
C LEU A 170 33.97 -10.89 -5.86
N PRO A 171 33.60 -11.42 -7.04
CA PRO A 171 33.34 -10.58 -8.19
C PRO A 171 32.21 -9.60 -7.86
N ASP A 172 32.38 -8.36 -8.31
CA ASP A 172 31.41 -7.28 -8.17
C ASP A 172 30.03 -7.77 -8.63
N ALA A 173 29.06 -7.81 -7.73
CA ALA A 173 27.71 -8.27 -8.04
C ALA A 173 27.10 -7.34 -9.10
N PRO A 174 26.45 -7.85 -10.15
CA PRO A 174 25.96 -7.02 -11.24
C PRO A 174 24.91 -6.02 -10.73
N THR A 175 25.25 -4.74 -10.80
CA THR A 175 24.40 -3.56 -10.53
C THR A 175 23.37 -3.35 -11.65
N LYS A 176 22.52 -4.36 -11.92
CA LYS A 176 21.34 -4.20 -12.78
C LYS A 176 20.11 -4.79 -12.12
N SER A 177 19.51 -4.01 -11.24
CA SER A 177 18.10 -4.17 -10.87
C SER A 177 17.23 -3.77 -12.08
N PRO A 178 16.15 -4.51 -12.40
CA PRO A 178 15.26 -4.16 -13.49
C PRO A 178 14.53 -2.85 -13.15
N GLU A 179 14.47 -1.97 -14.15
CA GLU A 179 13.80 -0.67 -14.11
C GLU A 179 12.31 -0.87 -13.81
N ALA A 180 11.89 -0.59 -12.57
CA ALA A 180 10.51 -0.30 -12.24
C ALA A 180 10.38 1.23 -12.14
N GLU A 181 9.85 1.82 -13.20
CA GLU A 181 9.42 3.22 -13.23
C GLU A 181 8.39 3.47 -12.11
N ILE A 182 8.77 4.24 -11.09
CA ILE A 182 7.81 4.88 -10.21
C ILE A 182 8.24 6.32 -9.95
N THR A 183 7.44 7.19 -10.53
CA THR A 183 7.43 8.65 -10.46
C THR A 183 7.51 9.20 -9.04
N GLY A 184 8.49 10.09 -8.83
CA GLY A 184 8.33 11.36 -8.10
C GLY A 184 7.93 11.32 -6.62
N LYS A 185 8.92 11.18 -5.73
CA LYS A 185 8.96 11.92 -4.45
C LYS A 185 10.38 11.85 -3.84
N ARG A 186 11.10 12.97 -3.89
CA ARG A 186 12.38 13.16 -3.17
C ARG A 186 12.12 13.10 -1.67
N LEU A 187 12.67 12.09 -1.00
CA LEU A 187 12.99 12.19 0.43
C LEU A 187 14.36 12.87 0.59
N PRO A 188 14.60 13.64 1.66
CA PRO A 188 15.83 14.40 1.85
C PRO A 188 17.06 13.50 2.10
N ASP A 189 18.21 13.90 1.53
CA ASP A 189 19.51 13.22 1.64
C ASP A 189 19.99 13.13 3.10
N ALA A 190 20.26 11.92 3.56
CA ALA A 190 20.95 11.68 4.83
C ALA A 190 22.46 12.01 4.68
N PRO A 191 23.12 12.56 5.71
CA PRO A 191 24.51 13.01 5.60
C PRO A 191 25.50 11.87 5.31
N THR A 192 26.21 11.93 4.18
CA THR A 192 27.21 10.95 3.72
C THR A 192 28.59 11.19 4.34
N LYS A 193 28.68 11.43 5.64
CA LYS A 193 29.96 11.45 6.36
C LYS A 193 30.02 10.27 7.31
N ILE A 194 30.52 9.16 6.79
CA ILE A 194 31.04 8.06 7.61
C ILE A 194 32.27 8.63 8.32
N PRO A 195 32.36 8.62 9.66
CA PRO A 195 33.59 8.99 10.34
C PRO A 195 34.68 8.01 9.89
N GLU A 196 35.75 8.53 9.30
CA GLU A 196 36.93 7.74 8.92
C GLU A 196 37.47 7.07 10.19
N GLY A 197 37.31 5.75 10.28
CA GLY A 197 37.93 4.96 11.34
C GLY A 197 39.44 4.93 11.14
N GLU A 198 40.19 5.03 12.24
CA GLU A 198 41.67 4.96 12.25
C GLU A 198 42.17 3.80 11.36
N THR A 199 43.09 4.10 10.45
CA THR A 199 43.64 3.11 9.53
C THR A 199 44.50 2.08 10.27
N VAL A 200 44.58 0.84 9.75
CA VAL A 200 45.40 -0.25 10.32
C VAL A 200 46.87 0.19 10.52
N LYS A 201 47.40 1.01 9.62
CA LYS A 201 48.75 1.60 9.72
C LYS A 201 48.91 2.56 10.90
N GLU A 202 47.90 3.37 11.19
CA GLU A 202 47.90 4.28 12.34
C GLU A 202 47.81 3.53 13.68
N ARG A 203 46.99 2.47 13.73
CA ARG A 203 46.86 1.63 14.94
C ARG A 203 48.15 0.87 15.23
N ALA A 204 48.77 0.26 14.21
CA ALA A 204 50.07 -0.41 14.34
C ALA A 204 51.17 0.57 14.77
N ALA A 205 51.20 1.78 14.21
CA ALA A 205 52.17 2.81 14.59
C ALA A 205 51.97 3.30 16.04
N ARG A 206 50.73 3.42 16.51
CA ARG A 206 50.41 3.77 17.91
C ARG A 206 50.86 2.68 18.88
N ARG A 207 50.61 1.41 18.55
CA ARG A 207 51.03 0.25 19.36
C ARG A 207 52.56 0.13 19.43
N ALA A 208 53.26 0.31 18.30
CA ALA A 208 54.73 0.34 18.28
C ALA A 208 55.31 1.47 19.16
N ARG A 209 54.68 2.66 19.14
CA ARG A 209 55.07 3.78 20.03
C ARG A 209 54.80 3.50 21.50
N GLN A 210 53.70 2.82 21.83
CA GLN A 210 53.38 2.44 23.21
C GLN A 210 54.32 1.35 23.74
N ARG A 211 54.68 0.36 22.89
CA ARG A 211 55.70 -0.65 23.24
C ARG A 211 57.08 -0.02 23.45
N ALA A 212 57.49 0.92 22.58
CA ALA A 212 58.76 1.63 22.74
C ALA A 212 58.82 2.55 23.98
N ALA A 213 57.67 3.08 24.43
CA ALA A 213 57.61 3.93 25.63
C ALA A 213 57.71 3.15 26.96
N LEU A 214 57.62 1.81 26.91
CA LEU A 214 57.71 0.92 28.07
C LEU A 214 59.10 0.30 28.26
N GLU A 215 60.05 0.52 27.34
CA GLU A 215 61.45 0.10 27.50
C GLU A 215 62.30 1.23 28.13
N PRO A 216 62.93 1.04 29.31
CA PRO A 216 63.81 2.04 29.89
C PRO A 216 65.16 2.11 29.13
N GLU A 217 65.62 3.32 28.80
CA GLU A 217 66.88 3.55 28.07
C GLU A 217 68.10 2.92 28.78
N PRO A 218 69.08 2.36 28.04
CA PRO A 218 70.29 1.81 28.62
C PRO A 218 71.19 2.94 29.14
N MET A 219 71.52 2.89 30.43
CA MET A 219 72.51 3.77 31.07
C MET A 219 73.85 3.68 30.33
N LEU A 220 74.28 4.79 29.72
CA LEU A 220 75.65 4.97 29.24
C LEU A 220 76.60 5.11 30.43
N ALA A 221 77.73 4.39 30.31
CA ALA A 221 78.82 4.27 31.29
C ALA A 221 79.48 5.60 31.68
#